data_AF-A0A952TQN7-F1
#
_entry.id   AF-A0A952TQN7-F1
#
_cell.length_a   1.000
_cell.length_b   1.000
_cell.length_c   1.000
_cell.angle_alpha   90.00
_cell.angle_beta   90.00
_cell.angle_gamma   90.00
#
_symmetry.space_group_name_H-M   'P 1'
#
loop_
_entity.id
_entity.type
_entity.pdbx_description
1 polymer ?
#
loop_
_entity_poly.entity_id
_entity_poly.type
_entity_poly.pdbx_seq_one_letter_code
_entity_poly.pdbx_strand_id
1 'polypeptide(L)' 'MEGSPLKQVIRLSGMPEDQIESWFAAQAESRGKNPYDLSLDDLREVLADILQDMILESESA' A
#
# COMPACT_ATOMS: atom_id res chain seq x y z
N MET A 1 13.15 14.70 5.39
CA MET A 1 12.90 13.25 5.60
C MET A 1 12.31 12.73 4.30
N GLU A 2 13.14 12.33 3.35
CA GLU A 2 12.68 11.96 2.00
C GLU A 2 12.89 10.46 1.77
N GLY A 3 11.85 9.68 2.04
CA GLY A 3 11.73 8.32 1.51
C GLY A 3 10.36 8.23 0.84
N SER A 4 10.26 7.55 -0.30
CA SER A 4 8.98 7.37 -0.99
C SER A 4 7.94 6.74 -0.04
N PRO A 5 6.64 7.08 -0.18
CA PRO A 5 5.58 6.51 0.64
C PRO A 5 5.63 4.98 0.73
N LEU A 6 5.85 4.31 -0.41
CA LEU A 6 6.06 2.87 -0.50
C LEU A 6 7.16 2.35 0.44
N LYS A 7 8.32 3.02 0.50
CA LYS A 7 9.41 2.62 1.42
C LYS A 7 9.03 2.75 2.90
N GLN A 8 8.21 3.72 3.25
CA GLN A 8 7.70 3.84 4.62
C GLN A 8 6.72 2.72 4.94
N VAL A 9 5.85 2.35 3.99
CA VAL A 9 4.91 1.24 4.13
C VAL A 9 5.64 -0.09 4.28
N ILE A 10 6.62 -0.39 3.43
CA ILE A 10 7.49 -1.58 3.54
C ILE A 10 8.12 -1.66 4.93
N ARG A 11 8.70 -0.55 5.41
CA ARG A 11 9.37 -0.52 6.72
C ARG A 11 8.40 -0.74 7.89
N LEU A 12 7.18 -0.21 7.80
CA LEU A 12 6.22 -0.21 8.91
C LEU A 12 5.32 -1.45 8.94
N SER A 13 5.06 -2.09 7.81
CA SER A 13 4.16 -3.25 7.73
C SER A 13 4.75 -4.50 8.38
N GLY A 14 6.08 -4.64 8.40
CA GLY A 14 6.76 -5.86 8.84
C GLY A 14 6.54 -7.06 7.91
N MET A 15 5.93 -6.84 6.73
CA MET A 15 5.73 -7.85 5.69
C MET A 15 6.98 -7.99 4.81
N PRO A 16 7.17 -9.14 4.12
CA PRO A 16 8.20 -9.27 3.09
C PRO A 16 8.07 -8.15 2.03
N GLU A 17 9.20 -7.54 1.67
CA GLU A 17 9.26 -6.39 0.77
C GLU A 17 8.60 -6.67 -0.58
N ASP A 18 8.87 -7.85 -1.15
CA ASP A 18 8.31 -8.31 -2.43
C ASP A 18 6.78 -8.43 -2.40
N GLN A 19 6.21 -8.87 -1.27
CA GLN A 19 4.77 -9.01 -1.11
C GLN A 19 4.08 -7.65 -0.96
N ILE A 20 4.58 -6.81 -0.06
CA ILE A 20 3.96 -5.51 0.21
C ILE A 20 4.17 -4.53 -0.94
N GLU A 21 5.30 -4.59 -1.65
CA GLU A 21 5.56 -3.74 -2.81
C GLU A 21 4.59 -4.06 -3.96
N SER A 22 4.45 -5.34 -4.31
CA SER A 22 3.51 -5.78 -5.34
C SER A 22 2.08 -5.38 -5.02
N TRP A 23 1.65 -5.59 -3.77
CA TRP A 23 0.30 -5.26 -3.35
C TRP A 23 0.04 -3.76 -3.31
N PHE A 24 0.96 -2.98 -2.75
CA PHE A 24 0.85 -1.52 -2.71
C PHE A 24 0.84 -0.92 -4.12
N ALA A 25 1.69 -1.43 -5.02
CA ALA A 25 1.70 -1.01 -6.41
C ALA A 25 0.35 -1.31 -7.09
N ALA A 26 -0.20 -2.50 -6.90
CA ALA A 26 -1.50 -2.87 -7.46
C ALA A 26 -2.63 -1.94 -6.99
N GLN A 27 -2.64 -1.56 -5.70
CA GLN A 27 -3.65 -0.64 -5.17
C GLN A 27 -3.47 0.81 -5.64
N ALA A 28 -2.23 1.28 -5.78
CA ALA A 28 -1.97 2.59 -6.39
C ALA A 28 -2.40 2.62 -7.86
N GLU A 29 -2.06 1.59 -8.62
CA GLU A 29 -2.38 1.47 -10.04
C GLU A 29 -3.89 1.31 -10.30
N SER A 30 -4.62 0.60 -9.44
CA SER A 30 -6.09 0.47 -9.54
C SER A 30 -6.80 1.82 -9.45
N ARG A 31 -6.18 2.79 -8.76
CA ARG A 31 -6.62 4.20 -8.67
C ARG A 31 -6.07 5.10 -9.77
N GLY A 32 -5.30 4.56 -10.72
CA GLY A 32 -4.63 5.32 -11.77
C GLY A 32 -3.48 6.21 -11.24
N LYS A 33 -2.85 5.81 -10.13
CA LYS A 33 -1.76 6.55 -9.48
C LYS A 33 -0.42 5.85 -9.69
N ASN A 34 0.66 6.62 -9.61
CA ASN A 34 2.02 6.08 -9.61
C ASN A 34 2.44 5.75 -8.17
N PRO A 35 2.75 4.49 -7.82
CA PRO A 35 3.11 4.10 -6.45
C PRO A 35 4.38 4.79 -5.91
N TYR A 36 5.22 5.34 -6.80
CA TYR A 36 6.44 6.05 -6.44
C TYR A 36 6.26 7.57 -6.30
N ASP A 37 5.10 8.09 -6.68
CA ASP A 37 4.77 9.52 -6.68
C ASP A 37 3.33 9.73 -6.19
N LEU A 38 3.14 9.52 -4.88
CA LEU A 38 1.85 9.67 -4.21
C LEU A 38 1.83 10.89 -3.31
N SER A 39 0.76 11.68 -3.38
CA SER A 39 0.46 12.67 -2.35
C SER A 39 0.03 11.98 -1.05
N LEU A 40 -0.07 12.74 0.04
CA LEU A 40 -0.57 12.20 1.32
C LEU A 40 -2.02 11.72 1.22
N ASP A 41 -2.85 12.39 0.41
CA ASP A 41 -4.24 11.98 0.20
C ASP A 41 -4.31 10.68 -0.60
N ASP A 42 -3.50 10.55 -1.67
CA ASP A 42 -3.42 9.31 -2.44
C ASP A 42 -2.91 8.15 -1.57
N LEU A 43 -1.90 8.41 -0.71
CA LEU A 43 -1.38 7.41 0.22
C LEU A 43 -2.44 6.93 1.21
N ARG A 44 -3.24 7.86 1.75
CA ARG A 44 -4.33 7.51 2.68
C ARG A 44 -5.36 6.60 2.02
N GLU A 45 -5.70 6.89 0.77
CA GLU A 45 -6.63 6.09 -0.02
C GLU A 45 -6.08 4.69 -0.32
N VAL A 46 -4.84 4.59 -0.79
CA VAL A 46 -4.17 3.32 -1.07
C VAL A 46 -4.06 2.45 0.19
N LEU A 47 -3.70 3.04 1.33
CA LEU A 47 -3.64 2.31 2.61
C LEU A 47 -5.00 1.85 3.11
N ALA A 48 -6.07 2.62 2.85
CA ALA A 48 -7.41 2.22 3.21
C ALA A 48 -7.85 0.96 2.44
N ASP A 49 -7.53 0.87 1.15
CA ASP A 49 -7.83 -0.31 0.34
C ASP A 49 -7.05 -1.53 0.82
N ILE A 50 -5.75 -1.37 1.10
CA ILE A 50 -4.92 -2.45 1.65
C ILE A 50 -5.52 -2.98 2.97
N LEU A 51 -5.88 -2.09 3.88
CA LEU A 51 -6.49 -2.49 5.16
C LEU A 51 -7.85 -3.17 4.96
N GLN A 52 -8.65 -2.71 4.01
CA GLN A 52 -9.93 -3.33 3.69
C GLN A 52 -9.73 -4.75 3.17
N ASP A 53 -8.80 -4.96 2.22
CA ASP A 53 -8.48 -6.27 1.68
C ASP A 53 -7.99 -7.23 2.77
N MET A 54 -7.09 -6.77 3.66
CA MET A 54 -6.62 -7.56 4.82
C MET A 54 -7.78 -8.06 5.69
N ILE A 55 -8.74 -7.19 5.98
CA ILE A 55 -9.89 -7.53 6.81
C ILE A 55 -10.76 -8.58 6.10
N LEU A 56 -11.06 -8.38 4.82
CA LEU A 56 -11.91 -9.29 4.04
C LEU A 56 -11.27 -10.67 3.85
N GLU A 57 -9.95 -10.74 3.64
CA GLU A 57 -9.22 -12.00 3.59
C GLU A 57 -9.26 -12.73 4.94
N SER A 58 -9.16 -11.99 6.05
CA SER A 58 -9.21 -12.57 7.40
C SER A 58 -10.59 -13.14 7.77
N GLU A 59 -11.67 -12.57 7.25
CA GLU A 59 -13.04 -13.09 7.45
C GLU A 59 -13.33 -14.33 6.59
N SER A 60 -12.53 -14.56 5.54
CA SER A 60 -12.68 -15.68 4.61
C SER A 60 -11.85 -16.91 4.98
N ALA A 61 -11.04 -16.83 6.05
CA ALA A 61 -10.14 -17.87 6.55
C ALA A 61 -10.70 -18.59 7.79
#